data_AF-A0A8J2W4S0-F1
#
_entry.id   AF-A0A8J2W4S0-F1
#
_cell.length_a   1.000
_cell.length_b   1.000
_cell.length_c   1.000
_cell.angle_alpha   90.00
_cell.angle_beta   90.00
_cell.angle_gamma   90.00
#
_symmetry.space_group_name_H-M   'P 1'
#
loop_
_entity.id
_entity.type
_entity.pdbx_description
1 polymer ?
#
loop_
_entity_poly.entity_id
_entity_poly.type
_entity_poly.pdbx_seq_one_letter_code
_entity_poly.pdbx_strand_id
1 'polypeptide(L)'
;MQHFGGAKLMDARVAGLSAGCHGMPRNAAGCRSTPRDATTQPAVPCCATPSMLVFSQVLAIVSVAADLVTAQPDNFTDLDLTPVTEENNTCKFSDHFGKYVKCTTKHGKEGQCVNERFCNQEHVILPGGDIDDVDLREKHVCVGELDWCCSVELLNTPTPANAAPNDTCLATNDEESSWTVALYKFQPDNPQSSRLFCAGVLISSNVVLTSATCLLSARNHILYVHAPASTVQNNYTVKYRVAHKDYNSGTHVHDFGILVLEKNVEWGKEKPRSACLDFTTKLQGDCLATGFSSDFEITTTLLSVEQKGCGPRQDPGDVCCGTNVSDDDDCIITPGAPVLCLSSDKVFTVVGVSRSICKNNKQVSIGELSTVKTWLQSELVEINLLQNVYTYKKL
;
A
#
# COMPACT_ATOMS: atom_id res chain seq x y z
N MET A 1 29.04 25.85 -55.31
CA MET A 1 28.90 24.41 -55.63
C MET A 1 27.71 23.87 -54.87
N GLN A 2 26.70 23.45 -55.65
CA GLN A 2 25.55 22.55 -55.37
C GLN A 2 24.61 22.78 -54.16
N HIS A 3 23.51 23.45 -54.51
CA HIS A 3 22.08 23.32 -54.19
C HIS A 3 21.50 22.17 -53.34
N PHE A 4 20.61 22.59 -52.41
CA PHE A 4 19.19 22.22 -52.13
C PHE A 4 18.71 20.77 -51.93
N GLY A 5 17.84 20.61 -50.90
CA GLY A 5 16.75 19.63 -50.89
C GLY A 5 16.05 19.49 -49.54
N GLY A 6 14.89 20.15 -49.35
CA GLY A 6 14.00 19.95 -48.20
C GLY A 6 12.74 19.13 -48.57
N ALA A 7 12.04 18.62 -47.55
CA ALA A 7 10.63 18.22 -47.58
C ALA A 7 10.11 18.26 -46.12
N LYS A 8 9.25 19.19 -45.72
CA LYS A 8 7.79 19.36 -45.92
C LYS A 8 6.90 18.39 -45.11
N LEU A 9 6.25 18.99 -44.11
CA LEU A 9 4.95 18.67 -43.51
C LEU A 9 3.93 18.16 -44.55
N MET A 10 3.10 17.20 -44.13
CA MET A 10 1.73 17.07 -44.60
C MET A 10 0.76 16.90 -43.43
N ASP A 11 -0.13 17.88 -43.33
CA ASP A 11 -1.45 17.84 -42.74
C ASP A 11 -2.30 16.71 -43.36
N ALA A 12 -3.12 16.05 -42.53
CA ALA A 12 -4.31 15.35 -42.99
C ALA A 12 -5.45 15.61 -42.00
N ARG A 13 -6.39 16.47 -42.40
CA ARG A 13 -7.71 16.65 -41.79
C ARG A 13 -8.79 16.36 -42.84
N VAL A 14 -9.89 15.81 -42.32
CA VAL A 14 -11.29 15.78 -42.84
C VAL A 14 -11.70 14.63 -43.77
N ALA A 15 -12.52 13.72 -43.22
CA ALA A 15 -13.91 13.41 -43.62
C ALA A 15 -14.34 12.16 -42.80
N GLY A 16 -15.45 12.07 -42.09
CA GLY A 16 -16.78 12.59 -42.39
C GLY A 16 -17.62 11.47 -43.02
N LEU A 17 -18.07 10.48 -42.23
CA LEU A 17 -19.09 9.51 -42.62
C LEU A 17 -20.04 9.20 -41.46
N SER A 18 -21.27 9.69 -41.63
CA SER A 18 -22.48 9.33 -40.90
C SER A 18 -23.27 8.33 -41.74
N ALA A 19 -23.90 7.36 -41.06
CA ALA A 19 -25.25 6.82 -41.29
C ALA A 19 -25.32 5.29 -41.14
N GLY A 20 -26.32 4.81 -40.39
CA GLY A 20 -26.79 3.43 -40.52
C GLY A 20 -27.40 2.79 -39.28
N CYS A 21 -28.39 3.40 -38.63
CA CYS A 21 -29.27 2.68 -37.70
C CYS A 21 -30.57 2.31 -38.44
N HIS A 22 -30.71 1.03 -38.80
CA HIS A 22 -31.98 0.43 -39.25
C HIS A 22 -32.66 -0.25 -38.05
N GLY A 23 -33.97 -0.04 -37.92
CA GLY A 23 -34.76 -0.44 -36.76
C GLY A 23 -35.55 -1.75 -36.87
N MET A 24 -36.00 -2.19 -35.69
CA MET A 24 -37.35 -2.67 -35.31
C MET A 24 -37.90 -4.01 -35.88
N PRO A 25 -38.94 -4.67 -35.26
CA PRO A 25 -39.50 -4.57 -33.89
C PRO A 25 -40.10 -5.87 -33.24
N ARG A 26 -40.75 -5.69 -32.07
CA ARG A 26 -41.90 -6.41 -31.43
C ARG A 26 -41.70 -7.80 -30.80
N ASN A 27 -41.99 -7.89 -29.49
CA ASN A 27 -43.26 -8.48 -29.02
C ASN A 27 -43.62 -8.06 -27.59
N ALA A 28 -44.91 -7.80 -27.42
CA ALA A 28 -45.58 -7.39 -26.19
C ALA A 28 -46.67 -8.42 -25.84
N ALA A 29 -46.80 -8.73 -24.56
CA ALA A 29 -48.00 -9.18 -23.86
C ALA A 29 -47.68 -9.03 -22.36
N GLY A 30 -48.42 -8.37 -21.50
CA GLY A 30 -49.79 -7.86 -21.53
C GLY A 30 -50.43 -8.22 -20.19
N CYS A 31 -50.79 -7.23 -19.36
CA CYS A 31 -51.96 -7.30 -18.48
C CYS A 31 -52.37 -5.91 -17.98
N ARG A 32 -53.66 -5.62 -18.23
CA ARG A 32 -54.52 -4.46 -17.91
C ARG A 32 -54.63 -4.18 -16.39
N SER A 33 -54.51 -2.94 -15.91
CA SER A 33 -55.53 -1.86 -15.73
C SER A 33 -56.73 -2.25 -14.85
N THR A 34 -57.00 -1.57 -13.72
CA THR A 34 -57.89 -0.38 -13.63
C THR A 34 -57.89 0.26 -12.21
N PRO A 35 -58.44 1.48 -12.02
CA PRO A 35 -57.93 2.52 -11.09
C PRO A 35 -58.88 2.90 -9.94
N ARG A 36 -58.42 3.78 -9.03
CA ARG A 36 -59.27 4.76 -8.32
C ARG A 36 -58.56 6.11 -8.15
N ASP A 37 -59.24 7.13 -8.65
CA ASP A 37 -59.03 8.57 -8.41
C ASP A 37 -59.21 8.95 -6.94
N ALA A 38 -58.52 10.01 -6.49
CA ALA A 38 -59.16 11.27 -6.05
C ALA A 38 -58.12 12.27 -5.49
N THR A 39 -57.82 13.28 -6.32
CA THR A 39 -57.76 14.72 -5.98
C THR A 39 -57.61 15.15 -4.52
N THR A 40 -56.54 15.90 -4.21
CA THR A 40 -56.62 17.34 -3.80
C THR A 40 -55.23 17.93 -3.48
N GLN A 41 -54.78 18.85 -4.33
CA GLN A 41 -54.01 20.07 -3.98
C GLN A 41 -54.99 21.24 -4.21
N PRO A 42 -54.90 22.40 -3.53
CA PRO A 42 -53.71 23.28 -3.63
C PRO A 42 -53.40 24.17 -2.41
N ALA A 43 -52.21 24.78 -2.40
CA ALA A 43 -52.00 26.23 -2.30
C ALA A 43 -50.56 26.58 -1.85
N VAL A 44 -49.84 27.29 -2.71
CA VAL A 44 -48.75 28.23 -2.37
C VAL A 44 -49.42 29.61 -2.23
N PRO A 45 -48.98 30.53 -1.35
CA PRO A 45 -48.09 31.59 -1.84
C PRO A 45 -47.05 32.15 -0.82
N CYS A 46 -45.89 32.51 -1.38
CA CYS A 46 -45.14 33.77 -1.23
C CYS A 46 -44.47 34.23 0.10
N CYS A 47 -43.17 34.50 -0.05
CA CYS A 47 -42.38 35.64 0.42
C CYS A 47 -42.12 35.86 1.93
N ALA A 48 -40.84 35.77 2.33
CA ALA A 48 -40.02 36.91 2.80
C ALA A 48 -38.64 36.45 3.31
N THR A 49 -37.60 37.19 2.93
CA THR A 49 -36.21 37.14 3.44
C THR A 49 -36.09 38.01 4.72
N PRO A 50 -34.87 38.34 5.19
CA PRO A 50 -33.94 37.53 5.98
C PRO A 50 -33.81 38.10 7.42
N SER A 51 -33.17 37.39 8.35
CA SER A 51 -32.73 38.01 9.60
C SER A 51 -31.35 37.54 10.01
N MET A 52 -30.42 38.49 9.95
CA MET A 52 -29.13 38.49 10.62
C MET A 52 -29.33 38.41 12.14
N LEU A 53 -28.51 37.60 12.82
CA LEU A 53 -28.17 37.76 14.23
C LEU A 53 -26.65 37.55 14.32
N VAL A 54 -25.90 38.66 14.35
CA VAL A 54 -25.34 39.32 15.56
C VAL A 54 -24.08 38.62 16.06
N PHE A 55 -22.95 39.28 15.78
CA PHE A 55 -21.67 39.12 16.45
C PHE A 55 -21.83 39.37 17.95
N SER A 56 -21.26 38.49 18.78
CA SER A 56 -20.87 38.85 20.15
C SER A 56 -19.47 38.30 20.42
N GLN A 57 -18.52 39.22 20.56
CA GLN A 57 -17.22 38.99 21.17
C GLN A 57 -17.42 38.87 22.69
N VAL A 58 -16.86 37.84 23.32
CA VAL A 58 -16.52 37.88 24.74
C VAL A 58 -15.09 37.37 24.93
N LEU A 59 -14.36 38.23 25.62
CA LEU A 59 -12.95 38.16 26.02
C LEU A 59 -12.72 37.09 27.10
N ALA A 60 -11.50 36.57 27.12
CA ALA A 60 -10.97 35.59 28.05
C ALA A 60 -11.05 35.99 29.54
N ILE A 61 -11.27 35.00 30.41
CA ILE A 61 -10.76 35.01 31.79
C ILE A 61 -10.14 33.63 32.10
N VAL A 62 -8.90 33.69 32.54
CA VAL A 62 -8.05 32.62 33.06
C VAL A 62 -8.59 32.14 34.41
N SER A 63 -8.62 30.83 34.64
CA SER A 63 -8.43 30.28 35.99
C SER A 63 -7.80 28.90 35.93
N VAL A 64 -6.67 28.83 36.63
CA VAL A 64 -5.82 27.68 36.91
C VAL A 64 -6.49 26.83 37.98
N ALA A 65 -6.54 25.52 37.79
CA ALA A 65 -6.63 24.56 38.87
C ALA A 65 -5.69 23.39 38.53
N ALA A 66 -4.61 23.32 39.31
CA ALA A 66 -3.68 22.22 39.33
C ALA A 66 -4.20 21.17 40.31
N ASP A 67 -4.34 19.93 39.86
CA ASP A 67 -4.39 18.77 40.76
C ASP A 67 -3.18 17.88 40.49
N LEU A 68 -2.26 17.91 41.45
CA LEU A 68 -1.16 16.98 41.59
C LEU A 68 -1.73 15.60 41.96
N VAL A 69 -1.44 14.59 41.15
CA VAL A 69 -1.41 13.20 41.62
C VAL A 69 0.05 12.75 41.65
N THR A 70 0.54 12.60 42.87
CA THR A 70 1.84 12.05 43.22
C THR A 70 1.85 10.55 43.00
N ALA A 71 2.64 10.06 42.04
CA ALA A 71 3.05 8.66 41.98
C ALA A 71 4.52 8.56 42.39
N GLN A 72 4.77 7.75 43.42
CA GLN A 72 6.07 7.43 43.98
C GLN A 72 6.99 6.71 42.96
N PRO A 73 8.32 6.91 43.04
CA PRO A 73 9.28 6.18 42.22
C PRO A 73 9.60 4.82 42.86
N ASP A 74 9.36 3.74 42.11
CA ASP A 74 9.87 2.42 42.47
C ASP A 74 11.35 2.31 42.11
N ASN A 75 12.09 1.97 43.16
CA ASN A 75 13.52 1.77 43.24
C ASN A 75 13.86 0.40 42.61
N PHE A 76 14.55 0.39 41.47
CA PHE A 76 15.23 -0.81 40.96
C PHE A 76 16.72 -0.52 40.83
N THR A 77 17.46 -1.06 41.79
CA THR A 77 18.92 -1.10 41.87
C THR A 77 19.51 -2.09 40.87
N ASP A 78 20.63 -1.67 40.27
CA ASP A 78 21.77 -2.46 39.79
C ASP A 78 21.49 -3.69 38.90
N LEU A 79 21.70 -3.51 37.59
CA LEU A 79 22.10 -4.59 36.70
C LEU A 79 23.45 -4.23 36.06
N ASP A 80 24.43 -5.00 36.54
CA ASP A 80 25.85 -5.06 36.26
C ASP A 80 26.16 -5.08 34.75
N LEU A 81 26.97 -4.12 34.30
CA LEU A 81 27.50 -4.03 32.94
C LEU A 81 28.90 -4.65 32.91
N THR A 82 28.98 -5.97 32.77
CA THR A 82 30.21 -6.63 32.32
C THR A 82 30.20 -6.77 30.79
N PRO A 83 31.33 -6.48 30.11
CA PRO A 83 31.40 -6.54 28.66
C PRO A 83 31.44 -8.00 28.18
N VAL A 84 30.44 -8.41 27.40
CA VAL A 84 30.46 -9.71 26.72
C VAL A 84 31.29 -9.57 25.45
N THR A 85 32.35 -10.36 25.44
CA THR A 85 33.34 -10.53 24.37
C THR A 85 32.72 -10.97 23.05
N GLU A 86 33.26 -10.42 21.97
CA GLU A 86 33.05 -10.83 20.57
C GLU A 86 33.30 -12.34 20.42
N GLU A 87 32.30 -13.10 20.00
CA GLU A 87 32.44 -14.27 19.11
C GLU A 87 31.05 -14.79 18.65
N ASN A 88 30.89 -14.89 17.32
CA ASN A 88 29.83 -15.63 16.60
C ASN A 88 28.39 -15.08 16.57
N ASN A 89 28.18 -13.92 15.93
CA ASN A 89 26.87 -13.58 15.34
C ASN A 89 26.78 -14.05 13.87
N THR A 90 26.42 -15.32 13.69
CA THR A 90 25.72 -15.77 12.48
C THR A 90 24.25 -15.93 12.86
N CYS A 91 23.43 -14.91 12.60
CA CYS A 91 21.98 -15.05 12.70
C CYS A 91 21.54 -16.11 11.70
N LYS A 92 21.24 -17.32 12.20
CA LYS A 92 20.76 -18.41 11.36
C LYS A 92 19.30 -18.10 11.02
N PHE A 93 18.97 -18.31 9.74
CA PHE A 93 17.61 -18.38 9.20
C PHE A 93 16.69 -19.36 9.99
N SER A 94 17.33 -20.23 10.78
CA SER A 94 17.00 -20.53 12.18
C SER A 94 15.57 -20.39 12.67
N ASP A 95 15.36 -19.20 13.19
CA ASP A 95 14.60 -19.06 14.43
C ASP A 95 13.16 -18.63 14.17
N HIS A 96 12.82 -18.42 12.90
CA HIS A 96 11.46 -18.06 12.46
C HIS A 96 10.52 -19.27 12.31
N PHE A 97 11.06 -20.50 12.31
CA PHE A 97 10.34 -21.72 11.90
C PHE A 97 10.00 -22.69 13.05
N GLY A 98 10.14 -22.27 14.31
CA GLY A 98 10.08 -23.23 15.43
C GLY A 98 11.10 -24.36 15.22
N LYS A 99 11.00 -25.46 15.97
CA LYS A 99 11.85 -26.63 15.71
C LYS A 99 11.62 -27.12 14.27
N TYR A 100 12.66 -27.11 13.44
CA TYR A 100 12.64 -27.69 12.10
C TYR A 100 12.13 -29.12 12.11
N VAL A 101 10.87 -29.31 11.73
CA VAL A 101 10.34 -30.64 11.44
C VAL A 101 10.61 -30.91 9.97
N LYS A 102 11.62 -31.76 9.73
CA LYS A 102 11.84 -32.33 8.39
C LYS A 102 10.63 -33.15 7.99
N CYS A 103 10.29 -33.08 6.72
CA CYS A 103 9.16 -33.80 6.18
C CYS A 103 9.42 -34.16 4.70
N THR A 104 8.52 -34.93 4.10
CA THR A 104 8.55 -35.25 2.68
C THR A 104 7.35 -34.61 2.00
N THR A 105 7.58 -33.84 0.94
CA THR A 105 6.51 -33.13 0.23
C THR A 105 5.58 -34.12 -0.48
N LYS A 106 4.41 -33.65 -0.93
CA LYS A 106 3.47 -34.45 -1.75
C LYS A 106 4.11 -35.04 -3.02
N HIS A 107 5.18 -34.39 -3.52
CA HIS A 107 5.95 -34.82 -4.68
C HIS A 107 7.19 -35.67 -4.33
N GLY A 108 7.36 -36.08 -3.07
CA GLY A 108 8.47 -36.92 -2.65
C GLY A 108 9.80 -36.21 -2.47
N LYS A 109 9.84 -34.87 -2.48
CA LYS A 109 11.05 -34.08 -2.21
C LYS A 109 11.27 -33.95 -0.70
N GLU A 110 12.52 -33.83 -0.27
CA GLU A 110 12.82 -33.42 1.12
C GLU A 110 12.33 -31.98 1.33
N GLY A 111 11.61 -31.75 2.42
CA GLY A 111 11.04 -30.46 2.73
C GLY A 111 11.08 -30.14 4.21
N GLN A 112 10.52 -28.99 4.54
CA GLN A 112 10.37 -28.50 5.89
C GLN A 112 8.90 -28.12 6.11
N CYS A 113 8.42 -28.36 7.33
CA CYS A 113 7.14 -27.87 7.76
C CYS A 113 7.20 -26.36 7.91
N VAL A 114 6.49 -25.65 7.04
CA VAL A 114 6.35 -24.20 7.07
C VAL A 114 4.87 -23.84 7.05
N ASN A 115 4.52 -22.69 7.61
CA ASN A 115 3.14 -22.21 7.50
C ASN A 115 2.72 -22.08 6.03
N GLU A 116 1.46 -22.36 5.71
CA GLU A 116 0.88 -22.36 4.35
C GLU A 116 1.22 -21.10 3.56
N ARG A 117 1.32 -19.95 4.22
CA ARG A 117 1.72 -18.66 3.61
C ARG A 117 3.13 -18.64 3.03
N PHE A 118 3.92 -19.67 3.27
CA PHE A 118 5.29 -19.83 2.78
C PHE A 118 5.43 -21.00 1.82
N CYS A 119 4.32 -21.63 1.43
CA CYS A 119 4.33 -22.81 0.58
C CYS A 119 3.37 -22.66 -0.59
N ASN A 120 3.84 -22.89 -1.80
CA ASN A 120 2.99 -22.84 -3.00
C ASN A 120 2.37 -24.21 -3.31
N GLN A 121 1.55 -24.24 -4.36
CA GLN A 121 0.88 -25.44 -4.89
C GLN A 121 1.86 -26.54 -5.29
N GLU A 122 3.08 -26.19 -5.69
CA GLU A 122 4.14 -27.14 -6.01
C GLU A 122 4.87 -27.71 -4.77
N HIS A 123 4.39 -27.40 -3.56
CA HIS A 123 5.05 -27.72 -2.30
C HIS A 123 6.51 -27.27 -2.29
N VAL A 124 6.76 -26.05 -2.72
CA VAL A 124 8.05 -25.36 -2.68
C VAL A 124 7.91 -24.17 -1.73
N ILE A 125 8.93 -23.95 -0.92
CA ILE A 125 8.98 -22.78 -0.05
C ILE A 125 9.16 -21.54 -0.92
N LEU A 126 8.07 -20.83 -1.16
CA LEU A 126 8.06 -19.55 -1.83
C LEU A 126 7.41 -18.51 -0.92
N PRO A 127 7.91 -17.27 -0.92
CA PRO A 127 7.29 -16.23 -0.11
C PRO A 127 5.91 -15.82 -0.62
N GLY A 128 4.92 -15.83 0.27
CA GLY A 128 3.53 -15.60 -0.09
C GLY A 128 2.84 -16.82 -0.71
N GLY A 129 3.34 -18.01 -0.40
CA GLY A 129 2.81 -19.30 -0.82
C GLY A 129 1.28 -19.39 -0.80
N ASP A 130 0.75 -20.03 -1.83
CA ASP A 130 -0.66 -20.34 -2.00
C ASP A 130 -0.79 -21.84 -2.17
N ILE A 131 -1.26 -22.51 -1.13
CA ILE A 131 -1.69 -23.91 -1.21
C ILE A 131 -3.15 -23.91 -1.63
N ASP A 132 -3.52 -24.79 -2.56
CA ASP A 132 -4.89 -24.87 -3.05
C ASP A 132 -5.86 -25.20 -1.89
N ASP A 133 -7.07 -24.64 -1.89
CA ASP A 133 -8.11 -24.92 -0.90
C ASP A 133 -8.44 -26.43 -0.84
N VAL A 134 -8.19 -27.16 -1.93
CA VAL A 134 -8.29 -28.62 -1.97
C VAL A 134 -7.23 -29.27 -1.09
N ASP A 135 -5.99 -28.79 -1.19
CA ASP A 135 -4.89 -29.28 -0.36
C ASP A 135 -5.12 -28.89 1.10
N LEU A 136 -5.65 -27.70 1.43
CA LEU A 136 -6.00 -27.30 2.81
C LEU A 136 -6.91 -28.29 3.57
N ARG A 137 -7.64 -29.15 2.86
CA ARG A 137 -8.54 -30.16 3.43
C ARG A 137 -7.92 -31.54 3.56
N GLU A 138 -6.74 -31.76 2.97
CA GLU A 138 -5.99 -33.01 3.07
C GLU A 138 -5.22 -33.08 4.38
N LYS A 139 -5.12 -34.29 4.95
CA LYS A 139 -4.36 -34.52 6.18
C LYS A 139 -2.86 -34.33 5.89
N HIS A 140 -2.28 -33.23 6.36
CA HIS A 140 -0.87 -32.90 6.17
C HIS A 140 0.05 -33.62 7.17
N VAL A 141 1.33 -33.74 6.80
CA VAL A 141 2.38 -34.43 7.59
C VAL A 141 2.84 -33.60 8.79
N CYS A 142 2.68 -32.28 8.71
CA CYS A 142 3.15 -31.34 9.72
C CYS A 142 2.18 -31.21 10.90
N VAL A 143 2.70 -30.82 12.06
CA VAL A 143 1.97 -30.82 13.34
C VAL A 143 1.02 -29.62 13.47
N GLY A 144 1.42 -28.44 12.98
CA GLY A 144 0.55 -27.26 12.99
C GLY A 144 -0.58 -27.39 11.98
N GLU A 145 -1.78 -26.94 12.35
CA GLU A 145 -3.00 -27.01 11.51
C GLU A 145 -2.89 -26.28 10.16
N LEU A 146 -1.95 -25.33 10.06
CA LEU A 146 -1.66 -24.59 8.84
C LEU A 146 -0.22 -24.81 8.37
N ASP A 147 0.45 -25.84 8.87
CA ASP A 147 1.82 -26.15 8.47
C ASP A 147 1.83 -27.19 7.36
N TRP A 148 2.66 -26.95 6.37
CA TRP A 148 2.74 -27.71 5.15
C TRP A 148 4.17 -28.14 4.87
N CYS A 149 4.30 -29.36 4.35
CA CYS A 149 5.61 -29.87 3.98
C CYS A 149 6.04 -29.36 2.62
N CYS A 150 7.04 -28.50 2.60
CA CYS A 150 7.43 -27.76 1.40
C CYS A 150 8.93 -27.84 1.21
N SER A 151 9.33 -28.14 -0.02
CA SER A 151 10.72 -28.30 -0.40
C SER A 151 11.42 -26.95 -0.32
N VAL A 152 12.57 -26.94 0.34
CA VAL A 152 13.50 -25.84 0.24
C VAL A 152 14.17 -26.02 -1.13
N GLU A 153 13.52 -25.58 -2.21
CA GLU A 153 14.34 -25.20 -3.35
C GLU A 153 15.20 -24.06 -2.82
N LEU A 154 16.51 -24.22 -2.89
CA LEU A 154 17.48 -23.21 -2.51
C LEU A 154 17.34 -22.04 -3.52
N LEU A 155 16.22 -21.31 -3.44
CA LEU A 155 16.23 -19.89 -3.69
C LEU A 155 17.33 -19.40 -2.79
N ASN A 156 18.47 -19.08 -3.40
CA ASN A 156 19.67 -18.55 -2.77
C ASN A 156 19.27 -17.86 -1.47
N THR A 157 19.76 -18.39 -0.33
CA THR A 157 19.64 -17.82 1.02
C THR A 157 19.30 -16.34 0.94
N PRO A 158 18.30 -15.83 1.69
CA PRO A 158 17.91 -14.43 1.64
C PRO A 158 19.18 -13.63 1.50
N THR A 159 19.36 -12.99 0.35
CA THR A 159 20.45 -12.05 0.24
C THR A 159 20.08 -11.13 1.39
N PRO A 160 20.94 -10.97 2.41
CA PRO A 160 20.68 -9.97 3.42
C PRO A 160 20.23 -8.74 2.66
N ALA A 161 19.24 -8.00 3.17
CA ALA A 161 19.11 -6.63 2.73
C ALA A 161 20.46 -6.00 3.07
N ASN A 162 21.42 -6.12 2.15
CA ASN A 162 22.68 -5.41 2.15
C ASN A 162 22.22 -4.01 1.80
N ALA A 163 21.58 -3.37 2.78
CA ALA A 163 21.40 -1.94 2.82
C ALA A 163 22.77 -1.43 2.44
N ALA A 164 22.84 -0.70 1.33
CA ALA A 164 24.10 -0.13 0.92
C ALA A 164 24.68 0.62 2.14
N PRO A 165 26.00 0.69 2.33
CA PRO A 165 26.61 1.27 3.54
C PRO A 165 26.21 2.71 3.92
N ASN A 166 25.27 3.35 3.21
CA ASN A 166 24.69 4.66 3.48
C ASN A 166 23.19 4.74 3.10
N ASP A 167 22.43 3.63 3.11
CA ASP A 167 20.97 3.66 2.90
C ASP A 167 20.31 4.36 4.10
N THR A 168 20.14 5.67 3.98
CA THR A 168 19.33 6.47 4.91
C THR A 168 18.17 7.01 4.10
N CYS A 169 16.96 6.84 4.62
CA CYS A 169 15.77 7.37 3.99
C CYS A 169 15.85 8.89 3.81
N LEU A 170 15.09 9.39 2.84
CA LEU A 170 14.94 10.81 2.56
C LEU A 170 13.52 11.25 2.93
N ALA A 171 13.43 12.26 3.78
CA ALA A 171 12.25 13.10 3.90
C ALA A 171 12.48 14.34 3.05
N THR A 172 11.51 14.71 2.23
CA THR A 172 11.66 15.78 1.23
C THR A 172 10.74 16.94 1.54
N ASN A 173 11.13 18.14 1.16
CA ASN A 173 10.27 19.31 1.08
C ASN A 173 9.56 19.44 -0.28
N ASP A 174 9.94 18.60 -1.25
CA ASP A 174 9.36 18.61 -2.59
C ASP A 174 8.16 17.66 -2.67
N GLU A 175 7.18 17.96 -3.51
CA GLU A 175 5.96 17.14 -3.67
C GLU A 175 6.18 15.91 -4.59
N GLU A 176 7.42 15.69 -5.04
CA GLU A 176 7.79 14.64 -5.98
C GLU A 176 8.15 13.32 -5.27
N SER A 177 7.38 12.28 -5.57
CA SER A 177 7.50 10.96 -4.93
C SER A 177 8.38 10.01 -5.73
N SER A 178 9.69 10.28 -5.76
CA SER A 178 10.68 9.47 -6.52
C SER A 178 10.80 8.01 -6.05
N TRP A 179 10.29 7.69 -4.85
CA TRP A 179 10.26 6.35 -4.28
C TRP A 179 8.99 5.55 -4.59
N THR A 180 7.98 6.17 -5.23
CA THR A 180 6.78 5.44 -5.64
C THR A 180 7.14 4.43 -6.73
N VAL A 181 6.70 3.20 -6.56
CA VAL A 181 6.94 2.10 -7.52
C VAL A 181 5.62 1.52 -8.02
N ALA A 182 5.63 1.04 -9.26
CA ALA A 182 4.52 0.32 -9.86
C ALA A 182 4.69 -1.19 -9.70
N LEU A 183 3.60 -1.88 -9.36
CA LEU A 183 3.55 -3.33 -9.21
C LEU A 183 2.84 -3.96 -10.41
N TYR A 184 3.50 -4.94 -11.02
CA TYR A 184 3.00 -5.69 -12.19
C TYR A 184 2.87 -7.18 -11.87
N LYS A 185 1.82 -7.81 -12.40
CA LYS A 185 1.68 -9.28 -12.39
C LYS A 185 2.22 -9.84 -13.71
N PHE A 186 3.05 -10.86 -13.63
CA PHE A 186 3.38 -11.67 -14.79
C PHE A 186 2.17 -12.49 -15.21
N GLN A 187 1.85 -12.48 -16.51
CA GLN A 187 0.83 -13.34 -17.08
C GLN A 187 1.50 -14.27 -18.10
N PRO A 188 1.68 -15.57 -17.81
CA PRO A 188 2.38 -16.49 -18.71
C PRO A 188 1.63 -16.66 -20.04
N ASP A 189 0.29 -16.66 -20.00
CA ASP A 189 -0.56 -16.80 -21.19
C ASP A 189 -0.55 -15.58 -22.10
N ASN A 190 -0.13 -14.42 -21.55
CA ASN A 190 0.01 -13.20 -22.32
C ASN A 190 1.13 -12.32 -21.71
N PRO A 191 2.40 -12.60 -22.06
CA PRO A 191 3.55 -11.87 -21.51
C PRO A 191 3.52 -10.36 -21.83
N GLN A 192 2.72 -9.95 -22.83
CA GLN A 192 2.52 -8.56 -23.22
C GLN A 192 1.42 -7.85 -22.41
N SER A 193 0.65 -8.56 -21.58
CA SER A 193 -0.42 -7.97 -20.75
C SER A 193 -0.02 -7.81 -19.28
N SER A 194 1.28 -7.61 -18.98
CA SER A 194 1.68 -7.20 -17.64
C SER A 194 0.94 -5.91 -17.28
N ARG A 195 -0.06 -6.03 -16.40
CA ARG A 195 -0.92 -4.91 -16.01
C ARG A 195 -0.47 -4.37 -14.67
N LEU A 196 -0.26 -3.06 -14.62
CA LEU A 196 -0.14 -2.33 -13.36
C LEU A 196 -1.42 -2.56 -12.57
N PHE A 197 -1.29 -3.16 -11.40
CA PHE A 197 -2.44 -3.50 -10.55
C PHE A 197 -2.40 -2.79 -9.21
N CYS A 198 -1.21 -2.42 -8.75
CA CYS A 198 -0.96 -1.73 -7.50
C CYS A 198 0.29 -0.87 -7.59
N ALA A 199 0.52 -0.09 -6.55
CA ALA A 199 1.74 0.66 -6.32
C ALA A 199 2.37 0.24 -4.98
N GLY A 200 3.53 0.81 -4.70
CA GLY A 200 4.21 0.70 -3.42
C GLY A 200 5.18 1.87 -3.23
N VAL A 201 5.91 1.84 -2.13
CA VAL A 201 6.98 2.79 -1.83
C VAL A 201 8.25 2.08 -1.41
N LEU A 202 9.38 2.44 -2.01
CA LEU A 202 10.69 1.97 -1.59
C LEU A 202 11.06 2.57 -0.24
N ILE A 203 11.28 1.72 0.77
CA ILE A 203 11.73 2.10 2.12
C ILE A 203 13.20 1.71 2.38
N SER A 204 13.79 0.94 1.46
CA SER A 204 15.23 0.71 1.30
C SER A 204 15.55 0.45 -0.18
N SER A 205 16.80 0.17 -0.54
CA SER A 205 17.18 -0.19 -1.91
C SER A 205 16.45 -1.41 -2.47
N ASN A 206 15.94 -2.32 -1.65
CA ASN A 206 15.28 -3.55 -2.10
C ASN A 206 14.03 -3.92 -1.30
N VAL A 207 13.52 -3.02 -0.46
CA VAL A 207 12.30 -3.27 0.33
C VAL A 207 11.24 -2.25 -0.05
N VAL A 208 10.06 -2.75 -0.40
CA VAL A 208 8.90 -1.96 -0.78
C VAL A 208 7.78 -2.19 0.23
N LEU A 209 7.20 -1.11 0.74
CA LEU A 209 5.96 -1.12 1.51
C LEU A 209 4.77 -0.95 0.55
N THR A 210 3.71 -1.72 0.75
CA THR A 210 2.46 -1.68 -0.02
C THR A 210 1.29 -2.15 0.85
N SER A 211 0.14 -2.49 0.27
CA SER A 211 -1.01 -3.05 0.99
C SER A 211 -1.04 -4.58 0.93
N ALA A 212 -1.63 -5.22 1.94
CA ALA A 212 -1.84 -6.67 1.95
C ALA A 212 -2.80 -7.12 0.84
N THR A 213 -3.82 -6.31 0.56
CA THR A 213 -4.76 -6.47 -0.55
C THR A 213 -4.02 -6.64 -1.86
N CYS A 214 -3.00 -5.82 -2.13
CA CYS A 214 -2.18 -5.94 -3.33
C CYS A 214 -1.49 -7.30 -3.40
N LEU A 215 -0.84 -7.73 -2.32
CA LEU A 215 -0.12 -9.00 -2.26
C LEU A 215 -1.05 -10.20 -2.49
N LEU A 216 -2.18 -10.23 -1.79
CA LEU A 216 -3.14 -11.33 -1.85
C LEU A 216 -3.87 -11.40 -3.19
N SER A 217 -4.15 -10.26 -3.83
CA SER A 217 -4.72 -10.23 -5.18
C SER A 217 -3.80 -10.87 -6.23
N ALA A 218 -2.51 -11.00 -5.92
CA ALA A 218 -1.47 -11.48 -6.82
C ALA A 218 -0.73 -12.70 -6.26
N ARG A 219 -1.32 -13.40 -5.28
CA ARG A 219 -0.68 -14.54 -4.61
C ARG A 219 -0.13 -15.59 -5.59
N ASN A 220 -0.85 -15.82 -6.69
CA ASN A 220 -0.50 -16.83 -7.72
C ASN A 220 0.28 -16.30 -8.92
N HIS A 221 0.82 -15.08 -8.83
CA HIS A 221 1.52 -14.46 -9.94
C HIS A 221 2.95 -14.15 -9.53
N ILE A 222 3.90 -14.31 -10.45
CA ILE A 222 5.22 -13.69 -10.31
C ILE A 222 4.99 -12.17 -10.34
N LEU A 223 5.63 -11.46 -9.41
CA LEU A 223 5.51 -10.02 -9.29
C LEU A 223 6.79 -9.33 -9.75
N TYR A 224 6.60 -8.22 -10.44
CA TYR A 224 7.66 -7.29 -10.80
C TYR A 224 7.37 -5.92 -10.22
N VAL A 225 8.44 -5.25 -9.82
CA VAL A 225 8.43 -3.84 -9.42
C VAL A 225 9.12 -3.03 -10.50
N HIS A 226 8.44 -1.99 -10.98
CA HIS A 226 9.03 -0.96 -11.80
C HIS A 226 9.23 0.29 -10.95
N ALA A 227 10.46 0.80 -10.91
CA ALA A 227 10.81 2.02 -10.19
C ALA A 227 11.12 3.11 -11.22
N PRO A 228 10.20 4.07 -11.47
CA PRO A 228 10.40 5.09 -12.52
C PRO A 228 11.67 5.92 -12.33
N ALA A 229 12.07 6.16 -11.07
CA ALA A 229 13.27 6.91 -10.74
C ALA A 229 14.58 6.09 -10.87
N SER A 230 14.52 4.81 -11.26
CA SER A 230 15.71 4.00 -11.49
C SER A 230 16.47 4.44 -12.75
N THR A 231 17.79 4.35 -12.73
CA THR A 231 18.62 4.62 -13.92
C THR A 231 18.62 3.47 -14.93
N VAL A 232 18.11 2.31 -14.55
CA VAL A 232 17.93 1.18 -15.46
C VAL A 232 16.45 0.99 -15.76
N GLN A 233 16.10 0.84 -17.04
CA GLN A 233 14.74 0.52 -17.47
C GLN A 233 14.44 -0.97 -17.26
N ASN A 234 14.71 -1.49 -16.06
CA ASN A 234 14.51 -2.89 -15.72
C ASN A 234 13.36 -3.06 -14.74
N ASN A 235 12.68 -4.19 -14.87
CA ASN A 235 11.72 -4.67 -13.89
C ASN A 235 12.48 -5.48 -12.82
N TYR A 236 12.21 -5.20 -11.55
CA TYR A 236 12.81 -5.89 -10.41
C TYR A 236 11.90 -7.02 -9.97
N THR A 237 12.39 -8.26 -10.07
CA THR A 237 11.65 -9.44 -9.59
C THR A 237 11.47 -9.36 -8.08
N VAL A 238 10.25 -9.60 -7.62
CA VAL A 238 9.94 -9.78 -6.21
C VAL A 238 10.42 -11.15 -5.76
N LYS A 239 11.33 -11.18 -4.79
CA LYS A 239 11.83 -12.40 -4.15
C LYS A 239 10.95 -12.83 -2.99
N TYR A 240 10.59 -11.89 -2.11
CA TYR A 240 9.87 -12.18 -0.87
C TYR A 240 8.65 -11.27 -0.66
N ARG A 241 7.59 -11.78 -0.01
CA ARG A 241 6.33 -11.07 0.27
C ARG A 241 5.88 -11.37 1.69
N VAL A 242 5.39 -10.36 2.39
CA VAL A 242 4.76 -10.50 3.72
C VAL A 242 3.51 -9.67 3.74
N ALA A 243 2.35 -10.30 3.90
CA ALA A 243 1.14 -9.59 4.31
C ALA A 243 1.08 -9.52 5.83
N HIS A 244 0.48 -8.47 6.38
CA HIS A 244 0.23 -8.39 7.82
C HIS A 244 -0.55 -9.64 8.28
N LYS A 245 -0.06 -10.32 9.32
CA LYS A 245 -0.61 -11.60 9.78
C LYS A 245 -2.08 -11.52 10.21
N ASP A 246 -2.47 -10.37 10.76
CA ASP A 246 -3.84 -10.10 11.21
C ASP A 246 -4.68 -9.35 10.15
N TYR A 247 -4.23 -9.31 8.88
CA TYR A 247 -5.00 -8.70 7.81
C TYR A 247 -6.34 -9.40 7.63
N ASN A 248 -7.41 -8.60 7.54
CA ASN A 248 -8.77 -9.10 7.34
C ASN A 248 -9.34 -8.61 6.01
N SER A 249 -9.58 -9.53 5.07
CA SER A 249 -10.07 -9.18 3.71
C SER A 249 -11.49 -8.61 3.65
N GLY A 250 -12.31 -8.82 4.69
CA GLY A 250 -13.68 -8.30 4.74
C GLY A 250 -13.76 -6.86 5.26
N THR A 251 -12.88 -6.50 6.19
CA THR A 251 -12.84 -5.18 6.84
C THR A 251 -11.67 -4.31 6.35
N HIS A 252 -10.69 -4.91 5.67
CA HIS A 252 -9.41 -4.34 5.31
C HIS A 252 -8.58 -3.82 6.50
N VAL A 253 -8.87 -4.28 7.73
CA VAL A 253 -8.02 -3.98 8.89
C VAL A 253 -6.62 -4.55 8.66
N HIS A 254 -5.60 -3.79 9.06
CA HIS A 254 -4.19 -4.11 8.90
C HIS A 254 -3.78 -4.35 7.43
N ASP A 255 -4.32 -3.56 6.50
CA ASP A 255 -4.01 -3.68 5.06
C ASP A 255 -2.62 -3.16 4.68
N PHE A 256 -1.58 -3.84 5.17
CA PHE A 256 -0.17 -3.54 4.92
C PHE A 256 0.59 -4.78 4.50
N GLY A 257 1.56 -4.59 3.61
CA GLY A 257 2.43 -5.66 3.13
C GLY A 257 3.82 -5.16 2.77
N ILE A 258 4.78 -6.08 2.84
CA ILE A 258 6.18 -5.86 2.49
C ILE A 258 6.52 -6.71 1.28
N LEU A 259 7.27 -6.15 0.34
CA LEU A 259 7.93 -6.87 -0.74
C LEU A 259 9.43 -6.71 -0.59
N VAL A 260 10.18 -7.79 -0.80
CA VAL A 260 11.65 -7.74 -0.91
C VAL A 260 12.01 -8.13 -2.33
N LEU A 261 12.80 -7.28 -2.97
CA LEU A 261 13.27 -7.46 -4.33
C LEU A 261 14.49 -8.39 -4.35
N GLU A 262 14.64 -9.14 -5.45
CA GLU A 262 15.80 -10.02 -5.64
C GLU A 262 17.13 -9.24 -5.70
N LYS A 263 17.06 -8.02 -6.21
CA LYS A 263 18.20 -7.10 -6.39
C LYS A 263 17.85 -5.72 -5.89
N ASN A 264 18.89 -4.97 -5.50
CA ASN A 264 18.76 -3.56 -5.18
C ASN A 264 18.34 -2.77 -6.42
N VAL A 265 17.44 -1.82 -6.24
CA VAL A 265 17.13 -0.80 -7.23
C VAL A 265 18.39 0.03 -7.47
N GLU A 266 18.74 0.19 -8.74
CA GLU A 266 19.92 0.93 -9.14
C GLU A 266 19.55 2.39 -9.30
N TRP A 267 20.22 3.22 -8.51
CA TRP A 267 20.08 4.66 -8.53
C TRP A 267 21.27 5.29 -9.25
N GLY A 268 21.02 6.43 -9.88
CA GLY A 268 22.08 7.27 -10.41
C GLY A 268 22.98 7.82 -9.31
N LYS A 269 23.99 8.62 -9.71
CA LYS A 269 25.02 9.17 -8.81
C LYS A 269 24.49 10.15 -7.74
N GLU A 270 23.18 10.43 -7.69
CA GLU A 270 22.58 11.41 -6.79
C GLU A 270 21.64 10.74 -5.76
N LYS A 271 22.26 10.45 -4.59
CA LYS A 271 21.70 10.23 -3.23
C LYS A 271 20.71 9.06 -3.01
N PRO A 272 20.57 8.55 -1.76
CA PRO A 272 19.60 7.50 -1.44
C PRO A 272 18.17 7.99 -1.69
N ARG A 273 17.36 7.12 -2.31
CA ARG A 273 16.01 7.45 -2.81
C ARG A 273 14.90 6.64 -2.15
N SER A 274 15.12 6.07 -0.97
CA SER A 274 14.04 5.47 -0.19
C SER A 274 13.30 6.51 0.63
N ALA A 275 11.99 6.33 0.81
CA ALA A 275 11.15 7.20 1.60
C ALA A 275 11.37 6.99 3.10
N CYS A 276 11.28 8.07 3.87
CA CYS A 276 11.19 7.96 5.32
C CYS A 276 9.75 7.63 5.76
N LEU A 277 9.65 6.63 6.63
CA LEU A 277 8.45 6.29 7.38
C LEU A 277 8.37 7.12 8.66
N ASP A 278 7.22 7.72 8.92
CA ASP A 278 6.95 8.43 10.17
C ASP A 278 5.76 7.78 10.89
N PHE A 279 6.02 7.26 12.08
CA PHE A 279 5.02 6.61 12.93
C PHE A 279 4.42 7.57 13.98
N THR A 280 4.85 8.83 13.98
CA THR A 280 4.49 9.85 14.97
C THR A 280 3.61 10.95 14.38
N THR A 281 3.82 11.30 13.10
CA THR A 281 2.95 12.22 12.38
C THR A 281 1.56 11.58 12.21
N LYS A 282 0.53 12.34 12.57
CA LYS A 282 -0.86 11.90 12.44
C LYS A 282 -1.28 11.91 10.97
N LEU A 283 -2.00 10.88 10.55
CA LEU A 283 -2.66 10.83 9.25
C LEU A 283 -3.95 11.68 9.31
N GLN A 284 -3.79 13.00 9.17
CA GLN A 284 -4.87 13.97 9.24
C GLN A 284 -4.49 15.28 8.53
N GLY A 285 -5.48 16.00 7.99
CA GLY A 285 -5.28 17.28 7.34
C GLY A 285 -4.82 17.13 5.91
N ASP A 286 -4.00 18.05 5.42
CA ASP A 286 -3.57 18.06 4.03
C ASP A 286 -2.42 17.07 3.82
N CYS A 287 -2.66 16.10 2.95
CA CYS A 287 -1.72 15.03 2.63
C CYS A 287 -1.68 14.77 1.12
N LEU A 288 -0.61 14.17 0.64
CA LEU A 288 -0.42 13.80 -0.75
C LEU A 288 -0.54 12.28 -0.89
N ALA A 289 -1.22 11.80 -1.93
CA ALA A 289 -1.24 10.39 -2.30
C ALA A 289 -0.84 10.25 -3.76
N THR A 290 -0.12 9.18 -4.08
CA THR A 290 0.38 8.98 -5.45
C THR A 290 -0.43 7.96 -6.23
N GLY A 291 -0.40 8.08 -7.55
CA GLY A 291 -0.92 7.10 -8.48
C GLY A 291 -0.14 7.11 -9.79
N PHE A 292 -0.57 6.28 -10.73
CA PHE A 292 0.01 6.22 -12.07
C PHE A 292 -1.03 6.63 -13.12
N SER A 293 -0.64 7.56 -13.99
CA SER A 293 -1.47 7.97 -15.14
C SER A 293 -1.56 6.86 -16.20
N SER A 294 -2.34 7.11 -17.25
CA SER A 294 -2.38 6.23 -18.42
C SER A 294 -1.03 6.07 -19.13
N ASP A 295 -0.15 7.06 -18.99
CA ASP A 295 1.18 7.08 -19.59
C ASP A 295 2.25 6.50 -18.64
N PHE A 296 1.83 5.90 -17.52
CA PHE A 296 2.70 5.34 -16.47
C PHE A 296 3.57 6.37 -15.75
N GLU A 297 3.22 7.64 -15.85
CA GLU A 297 3.86 8.70 -15.07
C GLU A 297 3.29 8.75 -13.64
N ILE A 298 4.15 9.07 -12.68
CA ILE A 298 3.73 9.26 -11.30
C ILE A 298 2.90 10.55 -11.23
N THR A 299 1.73 10.43 -10.63
CA THR A 299 0.81 11.55 -10.38
C THR A 299 0.62 11.69 -8.87
N THR A 300 0.50 12.93 -8.40
CA THR A 300 0.27 13.25 -6.99
C THR A 300 -1.10 13.92 -6.86
N THR A 301 -1.92 13.41 -5.95
CA THR A 301 -3.24 13.94 -5.60
C THR A 301 -3.18 14.54 -4.20
N LEU A 302 -3.61 15.80 -4.07
CA LEU A 302 -3.77 16.46 -2.78
C LEU A 302 -5.10 16.04 -2.13
N LEU A 303 -5.02 15.61 -0.87
CA LEU A 303 -6.12 15.06 -0.09
C LEU A 303 -6.31 15.87 1.19
N SER A 304 -7.57 16.11 1.55
CA SER A 304 -7.97 16.46 2.91
C SER A 304 -8.34 15.16 3.64
N VAL A 305 -7.57 14.82 4.67
CA VAL A 305 -7.65 13.56 5.38
C VAL A 305 -8.32 13.73 6.74
N GLU A 306 -9.30 12.88 7.02
CA GLU A 306 -9.99 12.80 8.30
C GLU A 306 -9.79 11.41 8.95
N GLN A 307 -9.68 11.37 10.28
CA GLN A 307 -9.59 10.15 11.09
C GLN A 307 -10.97 9.49 11.27
N LYS A 308 -11.57 9.15 10.15
CA LYS A 308 -12.80 8.36 10.01
C LYS A 308 -12.66 7.60 8.70
N GLY A 309 -13.34 6.49 8.52
CA GLY A 309 -13.35 5.90 7.18
C GLY A 309 -14.36 6.57 6.24
N CYS A 310 -14.30 6.18 4.96
CA CYS A 310 -15.02 6.89 3.90
C CYS A 310 -16.51 6.51 3.79
N GLY A 311 -16.96 5.50 4.54
CA GLY A 311 -18.34 5.04 4.52
C GLY A 311 -19.19 5.64 5.65
N PRO A 312 -20.52 5.49 5.58
CA PRO A 312 -21.40 5.73 6.73
C PRO A 312 -21.26 4.66 7.82
N ARG A 313 -20.56 3.55 7.52
CA ARG A 313 -20.26 2.52 8.52
C ARG A 313 -19.15 3.02 9.42
N GLN A 314 -19.21 2.62 10.69
CA GLN A 314 -18.11 2.85 11.60
C GLN A 314 -16.94 1.99 11.15
N ASP A 315 -15.99 2.64 10.49
CA ASP A 315 -14.80 1.97 9.99
C ASP A 315 -13.85 1.66 11.17
N PRO A 316 -13.04 0.60 11.04
CA PRO A 316 -12.09 0.24 12.06
C PRO A 316 -11.09 1.38 12.32
N GLY A 317 -10.54 1.43 13.53
CA GLY A 317 -9.69 2.55 13.99
C GLY A 317 -8.36 2.72 13.27
N ASP A 318 -8.05 1.90 12.26
CA ASP A 318 -6.84 1.99 11.44
C ASP A 318 -7.09 2.59 10.05
N VAL A 319 -8.31 3.07 9.78
CA VAL A 319 -8.73 3.63 8.50
C VAL A 319 -8.96 5.14 8.61
N CYS A 320 -8.33 5.88 7.71
CA CYS A 320 -8.63 7.28 7.46
C CYS A 320 -9.28 7.46 6.08
N CYS A 321 -10.00 8.56 5.91
CA CYS A 321 -10.60 8.93 4.64
C CYS A 321 -9.94 10.18 4.09
N GLY A 322 -9.33 10.06 2.92
CA GLY A 322 -8.87 11.20 2.14
C GLY A 322 -9.93 11.61 1.13
N THR A 323 -10.18 12.91 1.00
CA THR A 323 -11.01 13.49 -0.05
C THR A 323 -10.13 14.36 -0.94
N ASN A 324 -10.15 14.13 -2.26
CA ASN A 324 -9.43 14.99 -3.20
C ASN A 324 -9.95 16.42 -3.07
N VAL A 325 -9.04 17.37 -2.84
CA VAL A 325 -9.38 18.79 -2.71
C VAL A 325 -9.45 19.51 -4.06
N SER A 326 -8.97 18.87 -5.13
CA SER A 326 -9.04 19.42 -6.47
C SER A 326 -10.47 19.44 -6.99
N ASP A 327 -10.82 20.55 -7.65
CA ASP A 327 -12.06 20.68 -8.41
C ASP A 327 -12.07 19.74 -9.63
N ASP A 328 -10.89 19.28 -10.08
CA ASP A 328 -10.75 18.32 -11.18
C ASP A 328 -11.22 16.92 -10.77
N ASP A 329 -11.89 16.22 -11.68
CA ASP A 329 -12.43 14.87 -11.46
C ASP A 329 -11.33 13.80 -11.47
N ASP A 330 -10.13 14.15 -11.92
CA ASP A 330 -8.97 13.26 -12.00
C ASP A 330 -8.35 13.00 -10.61
N CYS A 331 -9.02 12.12 -9.84
CA CYS A 331 -8.46 11.53 -8.63
C CYS A 331 -7.72 10.25 -8.99
N ILE A 332 -6.42 10.38 -9.28
CA ILE A 332 -5.56 9.27 -9.70
C ILE A 332 -4.74 8.79 -8.50
N ILE A 333 -5.27 7.78 -7.81
CA ILE A 333 -4.58 7.10 -6.70
C ILE A 333 -4.60 5.60 -6.99
N THR A 334 -3.43 4.99 -6.94
CA THR A 334 -3.27 3.54 -7.14
C THR A 334 -3.26 2.85 -5.77
N PRO A 335 -3.95 1.71 -5.56
CA PRO A 335 -3.89 0.97 -4.31
C PRO A 335 -2.46 0.55 -3.95
N GLY A 336 -2.13 0.59 -2.66
CA GLY A 336 -0.80 0.30 -2.13
C GLY A 336 0.20 1.47 -2.26
N ALA A 337 -0.19 2.58 -2.89
CA ALA A 337 0.65 3.76 -3.01
C ALA A 337 0.90 4.44 -1.65
N PRO A 338 2.04 5.12 -1.48
CA PRO A 338 2.30 5.90 -0.28
C PRO A 338 1.30 7.07 -0.13
N VAL A 339 0.97 7.35 1.13
CA VAL A 339 0.35 8.61 1.54
C VAL A 339 1.35 9.37 2.41
N LEU A 340 1.63 10.60 1.97
CA LEU A 340 2.62 11.50 2.52
C LEU A 340 1.90 12.64 3.25
N CYS A 341 2.26 12.91 4.50
CA CYS A 341 1.76 14.10 5.20
C CYS A 341 2.95 14.94 5.67
N LEU A 342 2.68 16.23 5.86
CA LEU A 342 3.70 17.16 6.33
C LEU A 342 3.99 16.89 7.81
N SER A 343 5.25 16.54 8.11
CA SER A 343 5.72 16.36 9.48
C SER A 343 5.83 17.72 10.20
N SER A 344 6.11 17.69 11.52
CA SER A 344 6.33 18.92 12.31
C SER A 344 7.47 19.79 11.77
N ASP A 345 8.42 19.18 11.08
CA ASP A 345 9.62 19.84 10.58
C ASP A 345 9.43 20.30 9.12
N LYS A 346 8.17 20.29 8.64
CA LYS A 346 7.77 20.75 7.30
C LYS A 346 8.40 19.94 6.16
N VAL A 347 8.62 18.66 6.39
CA VAL A 347 9.02 17.68 5.35
C VAL A 347 7.95 16.61 5.20
N PHE A 348 7.73 16.16 3.98
CA PHE A 348 6.85 15.05 3.66
C PHE A 348 7.47 13.73 4.06
N THR A 349 6.68 12.92 4.75
CA THR A 349 7.05 11.57 5.21
C THR A 349 5.88 10.63 4.97
N VAL A 350 6.18 9.34 4.76
CA VAL A 350 5.15 8.32 4.55
C VAL A 350 4.51 7.99 5.91
N VAL A 351 3.21 8.23 6.00
CA VAL A 351 2.41 7.99 7.21
C VAL A 351 1.26 7.01 6.98
N GLY A 352 1.09 6.54 5.74
CA GLY A 352 0.06 5.58 5.38
C GLY A 352 0.23 5.01 3.98
N VAL A 353 -0.67 4.10 3.64
CA VAL A 353 -0.79 3.52 2.30
C VAL A 353 -2.25 3.59 1.83
N SER A 354 -2.46 3.88 0.55
CA SER A 354 -3.80 3.85 -0.04
C SER A 354 -4.33 2.41 -0.08
N ARG A 355 -5.56 2.18 0.34
CA ARG A 355 -6.21 0.86 0.30
C ARG A 355 -7.04 0.65 -0.95
N SER A 356 -7.49 1.75 -1.56
CA SER A 356 -8.37 1.73 -2.72
C SER A 356 -7.97 2.76 -3.75
N ILE A 357 -8.56 2.63 -4.94
CA ILE A 357 -8.68 3.76 -5.87
C ILE A 357 -9.65 4.80 -5.29
N CYS A 358 -9.69 5.98 -5.90
CA CYS A 358 -10.72 6.96 -5.61
C CYS A 358 -12.10 6.42 -5.99
N LYS A 359 -13.06 6.53 -5.07
CA LYS A 359 -14.47 6.16 -5.27
C LYS A 359 -15.30 7.43 -5.54
N ASN A 360 -16.58 7.23 -5.86
CA ASN A 360 -17.57 8.31 -5.98
C ASN A 360 -17.41 9.32 -4.83
N ASN A 361 -17.43 10.62 -5.15
CA ASN A 361 -17.04 11.76 -4.28
C ASN A 361 -15.54 11.98 -4.09
N LYS A 362 -14.69 11.42 -4.96
CA LYS A 362 -13.22 11.62 -4.96
C LYS A 362 -12.57 11.21 -3.63
N GLN A 363 -13.12 10.19 -2.99
CA GLN A 363 -12.68 9.69 -1.69
C GLN A 363 -11.82 8.43 -1.81
N VAL A 364 -10.82 8.31 -0.95
CA VAL A 364 -9.92 7.15 -0.86
C VAL A 364 -9.77 6.68 0.58
N SER A 365 -9.86 5.36 0.78
CA SER A 365 -9.56 4.75 2.07
C SER A 365 -8.05 4.60 2.24
N ILE A 366 -7.53 5.00 3.39
CA ILE A 366 -6.09 5.03 3.68
C ILE A 366 -5.83 4.25 4.97
N GLY A 367 -4.81 3.40 4.97
CA GLY A 367 -4.33 2.74 6.18
C GLY A 367 -3.34 3.60 6.92
N GLU A 368 -3.54 3.77 8.22
CA GLU A 368 -2.63 4.54 9.08
C GLU A 368 -1.42 3.70 9.53
N LEU A 369 -0.21 4.16 9.20
CA LEU A 369 1.03 3.43 9.46
C LEU A 369 1.33 3.24 10.95
N SER A 370 0.95 4.22 11.79
CA SER A 370 1.17 4.19 13.23
C SER A 370 0.57 2.94 13.89
N THR A 371 -0.56 2.45 13.36
CA THR A 371 -1.30 1.29 13.89
C THR A 371 -0.61 -0.05 13.66
N VAL A 372 0.30 -0.13 12.69
CA VAL A 372 1.05 -1.35 12.34
C VAL A 372 2.53 -1.26 12.67
N LYS A 373 2.96 -0.23 13.42
CA LYS A 373 4.36 0.04 13.77
C LYS A 373 5.08 -1.20 14.30
N THR A 374 4.54 -1.84 15.34
CA THR A 374 5.21 -2.96 16.01
C THR A 374 5.38 -4.16 15.07
N TRP A 375 4.35 -4.48 14.29
CA TRP A 375 4.44 -5.53 13.28
C TRP A 375 5.50 -5.20 12.24
N LEU A 376 5.42 -4.01 11.64
CA LEU A 376 6.33 -3.62 10.57
C LEU A 376 7.78 -3.62 11.05
N GLN A 377 8.07 -3.07 12.23
CA GLN A 377 9.42 -3.08 12.79
C GLN A 377 9.93 -4.49 13.04
N SER A 378 9.09 -5.40 13.53
CA SER A 378 9.45 -6.81 13.74
C SER A 378 9.81 -7.48 12.41
N GLU A 379 8.96 -7.37 11.38
CA GLU A 379 9.22 -7.99 10.07
C GLU A 379 10.47 -7.40 9.39
N LEU A 380 10.71 -6.09 9.54
CA LEU A 380 11.89 -5.43 8.97
C LEU A 380 13.19 -5.87 9.65
N VAL A 381 13.17 -6.11 10.98
CA VAL A 381 14.32 -6.68 11.70
C VAL A 381 14.63 -8.10 11.21
N GLU A 382 13.62 -8.92 10.99
CA GLU A 382 13.77 -10.31 10.51
C GLU A 382 14.42 -10.38 9.11
N ILE A 383 14.19 -9.38 8.26
CA ILE A 383 14.89 -9.26 6.96
C ILE A 383 16.20 -8.47 7.04
N ASN A 384 16.73 -8.23 8.25
CA ASN A 384 17.95 -7.48 8.55
C ASN A 384 17.94 -6.00 8.11
N LEU A 385 16.78 -5.35 8.08
CA LEU A 385 16.67 -3.92 7.81
C LEU A 385 16.63 -3.12 9.12
N LEU A 386 17.70 -2.38 9.38
CA LEU A 386 17.83 -1.58 10.61
C LEU A 386 16.86 -0.39 10.62
N GLN A 387 16.36 -0.05 11.80
CA GLN A 387 15.35 1.01 11.97
C GLN A 387 15.78 2.38 11.44
N ASN A 388 17.06 2.74 11.59
CA ASN A 388 17.61 4.01 11.12
C ASN A 388 17.65 4.14 9.58
N VAL A 389 17.46 3.04 8.83
CA VAL A 389 17.43 3.06 7.38
C VAL A 389 16.12 3.64 6.86
N TYR A 390 15.00 3.31 7.50
CA TYR A 390 13.66 3.65 6.99
C TYR A 390 12.88 4.63 7.88
N THR A 391 13.29 4.84 9.14
CA THR A 391 12.53 5.68 10.07
C THR A 391 12.97 7.13 10.00
N TYR A 392 12.00 8.04 9.87
CA TYR A 392 12.22 9.46 10.04
C TYR A 392 12.70 9.77 11.47
N LYS A 393 13.87 10.41 11.59
CA LYS A 393 14.36 10.95 12.86
C LYS A 393 14.21 12.45 12.84
N LYS A 394 13.42 12.95 13.80
CA LYS A 394 13.37 14.37 14.12
C LYS A 394 14.79 14.85 14.49
N LEU A 395 15.23 15.95 13.89
CA LEU A 395 16.52 16.58 14.18
C LEU A 395 16.43 17.54 15.37
#